data_AF-A0A4Q2Y8F2-F1
#
_entry.id   AF-A0A4Q2Y8F2-F1
#
_cell.length_a   1.000
_cell.length_b   1.000
_cell.length_c   1.000
_cell.angle_alpha   90.00
_cell.angle_beta   90.00
_cell.angle_gamma   90.00
#
_symmetry.space_group_name_H-M   'P 1'
#
loop_
_entity.id
_entity.type
_entity.pdbx_description
1 polymer ?
#
loop_
_entity_poly.entity_id
_entity_poly.type
_entity_poly.pdbx_seq_one_letter_code
_entity_poly.pdbx_strand_id
1 'polypeptide(L)'
;GMVLNPSDTSEAWCHQRTGYVCFIHEVGERPVKAGESFGAAYVIGWFDSIEEMEKVYDQYRGHSALEVTTDGWRLVPSKGGASKASGG
;
A
#
# COMPACT_ATOMS: atom_id res chain seq x y z
N GLY A 1 -5.31 -5.13 -7.59
CA GLY A 1 -4.28 -5.31 -6.54
C GLY A 1 -4.76 -4.69 -5.25
N MET A 2 -4.09 -5.00 -4.14
CA MET A 2 -4.46 -4.49 -2.82
C MET A 2 -3.34 -3.62 -2.26
N VAL A 3 -3.68 -2.48 -1.66
CA VAL A 3 -2.71 -1.57 -1.05
C VAL A 3 -2.12 -2.23 0.19
N LEU A 4 -0.79 -2.29 0.28
CA LEU A 4 -0.08 -2.97 1.38
C LEU A 4 -0.15 -2.21 2.70
N ASN A 5 -0.29 -0.88 2.67
CA ASN A 5 -0.57 -0.05 3.84
C ASN A 5 -1.95 0.63 3.69
N PRO A 6 -3.01 0.14 4.36
CA PRO A 6 -4.36 0.69 4.24
C PRO A 6 -4.43 2.20 4.50
N SER A 7 -3.56 2.76 5.36
CA SER A 7 -3.52 4.19 5.66
C SER A 7 -3.04 5.09 4.50
N ASP A 8 -2.54 4.52 3.40
CA ASP A 8 -2.22 5.29 2.19
C ASP A 8 -3.45 5.55 1.30
N THR A 9 -4.58 4.89 1.58
CA THR A 9 -5.85 5.06 0.87
C THR A 9 -6.77 5.96 1.69
N SER A 10 -7.28 7.03 1.09
CA SER A 10 -8.20 7.94 1.78
C SER A 10 -9.66 7.51 1.63
N GLU A 11 -10.05 7.06 0.44
CA GLU A 11 -11.35 6.45 0.15
C GLU A 11 -11.18 5.17 -0.68
N ALA A 12 -12.09 4.21 -0.48
CA ALA A 12 -12.08 2.95 -1.20
C ALA A 12 -13.49 2.53 -1.62
N TRP A 13 -13.61 2.00 -2.83
CA TRP A 13 -14.85 1.46 -3.38
C TRP A 13 -14.64 0.09 -3.98
N CYS A 14 -15.73 -0.65 -4.08
CA CYS A 14 -15.77 -1.97 -4.71
C CYS A 14 -16.90 -2.03 -5.74
N HIS A 15 -16.59 -2.52 -6.94
CA HIS A 15 -17.58 -2.80 -7.98
C HIS A 15 -17.45 -4.26 -8.42
N GLN A 16 -18.52 -5.03 -8.26
CA GLN A 16 -18.59 -6.42 -8.71
C GLN A 16 -19.43 -6.55 -9.98
N ARG A 17 -18.93 -7.31 -10.97
CA ARG A 17 -19.69 -7.79 -12.13
C ARG A 17 -19.54 -9.29 -12.27
N THR A 18 -20.33 -9.90 -13.16
CA THR A 18 -20.13 -11.30 -13.55
C THR A 18 -18.69 -11.50 -14.03
N GLY A 19 -17.91 -12.27 -13.28
CA GLY A 19 -16.53 -12.65 -13.62
C GLY A 19 -15.42 -11.76 -13.06
N TYR A 20 -15.70 -10.66 -12.34
CA TYR A 20 -14.66 -9.92 -11.63
C TYR A 20 -15.15 -9.03 -10.48
N VAL A 21 -14.24 -8.75 -9.56
CA VAL A 21 -14.35 -7.70 -8.53
C VAL A 21 -13.28 -6.65 -8.80
N CYS A 22 -13.66 -5.38 -8.86
CA CYS A 22 -12.74 -4.26 -9.00
C CYS A 22 -12.70 -3.46 -7.70
N PHE A 23 -11.49 -3.25 -7.18
CA PHE A 23 -11.22 -2.35 -6.08
C PHE A 23 -10.67 -1.03 -6.63
N ILE A 24 -11.22 0.07 -6.14
CA ILE A 24 -10.81 1.44 -6.47
C ILE A 24 -10.31 2.05 -5.17
N HIS A 25 -9.07 2.56 -5.16
CA HIS A 25 -8.44 3.16 -3.99
C HIS A 25 -8.03 4.59 -4.36
N GLU A 26 -8.60 5.59 -3.67
CA GLU A 26 -8.15 6.96 -3.76
C GLU A 26 -6.89 7.17 -2.92
N VAL A 27 -5.86 7.76 -3.53
CA VAL A 27 -4.55 7.99 -2.92
C VAL A 27 -4.17 9.43 -3.18
N GLY A 28 -3.69 10.13 -2.16
CA GLY A 28 -3.15 11.49 -2.32
C GLY A 28 -3.89 12.59 -1.60
N GLU A 29 -4.95 12.29 -0.85
CA GLU A 29 -5.62 13.27 0.04
C GLU A 29 -4.79 13.61 1.29
N ARG A 30 -3.49 13.86 1.11
CA ARG A 30 -2.59 14.40 2.12
C ARG A 30 -1.89 15.64 1.55
N PRO A 31 -1.52 16.62 2.37
CA PRO A 31 -0.71 17.74 1.89
C PRO A 31 0.61 17.25 1.30
N VAL A 32 0.93 17.67 0.08
CA VAL A 32 2.19 17.38 -0.62
C VAL A 32 2.81 18.70 -1.03
N LYS A 33 4.06 18.94 -0.62
CA LYS A 33 4.77 20.17 -0.96
C LYS A 33 5.36 20.10 -2.36
N ALA A 34 5.70 21.26 -2.91
CA ALA A 34 6.46 21.32 -4.16
C ALA A 34 7.78 20.52 -4.03
N GLY A 35 7.99 19.59 -4.96
CA GLY A 35 9.14 18.69 -4.96
C GLY A 35 8.97 17.40 -4.15
N GLU A 36 7.85 17.22 -3.43
CA GLU A 36 7.50 15.96 -2.80
C GLU A 36 6.64 15.09 -3.72
N SER A 37 6.62 13.79 -3.44
CA SER A 37 5.79 12.80 -4.11
C SER A 37 4.97 12.04 -3.08
N PHE A 38 3.78 11.61 -3.49
CA PHE A 38 2.98 10.65 -2.73
C PHE A 38 2.74 9.40 -3.58
N GLY A 39 2.47 8.29 -2.91
CA GLY A 39 2.09 7.04 -3.55
C GLY A 39 1.72 5.98 -2.52
N ALA A 40 1.45 4.79 -3.00
CA ALA A 40 1.16 3.59 -2.22
C ALA A 40 1.81 2.38 -2.89
N ALA A 41 2.14 1.35 -2.10
CA ALA A 41 2.62 0.07 -2.61
C ALA A 41 1.46 -0.93 -2.70
N TYR A 42 1.44 -1.75 -3.76
CA TYR A 42 0.38 -2.72 -4.02
C TYR A 42 0.93 -4.13 -4.16
N VAL A 43 0.20 -5.12 -3.65
CA VAL A 43 0.33 -6.50 -4.12
C VAL A 43 -0.51 -6.69 -5.39
N ILE A 44 0.13 -7.22 -6.42
CA ILE A 44 -0.47 -7.54 -7.72
C ILE A 44 0.05 -8.92 -8.10
N GLY A 45 -0.86 -9.87 -8.35
CA GLY A 45 -0.49 -11.24 -8.67
C GLY A 45 -1.68 -12.05 -9.16
N TRP A 46 -1.37 -13.20 -9.74
CA TRP A 46 -2.30 -14.30 -9.93
C TRP A 46 -2.09 -15.28 -8.77
N PHE A 47 -3.18 -15.68 -8.12
CA PHE A 47 -3.16 -16.57 -6.96
C PHE A 47 -4.09 -17.74 -7.25
N ASP A 48 -3.70 -18.93 -6.80
CA ASP A 48 -4.51 -20.13 -7.00
C ASP A 48 -5.60 -20.26 -5.92
N SER A 49 -5.49 -19.51 -4.82
CA SER A 49 -6.52 -19.41 -3.77
C SER A 49 -6.54 -18.05 -3.07
N ILE A 50 -7.65 -17.78 -2.35
CA ILE A 50 -7.79 -16.55 -1.54
C ILE A 50 -6.81 -16.58 -0.38
N GLU A 51 -6.61 -17.74 0.25
CA GLU A 51 -5.70 -17.92 1.39
C GLU A 51 -4.24 -17.64 0.99
N GLU A 52 -3.83 -18.02 -0.22
CA GLU A 52 -2.51 -17.68 -0.76
C GLU A 52 -2.38 -16.16 -0.92
N MET A 53 -3.37 -15.52 -1.52
CA MET A 53 -3.42 -14.05 -1.68
C MET A 53 -3.34 -13.33 -0.32
N GLU A 54 -4.11 -13.78 0.67
CA GLU A 54 -4.11 -13.24 2.04
C GLU A 54 -2.75 -13.41 2.72
N LYS A 55 -2.13 -14.59 2.60
CA LYS A 55 -0.80 -14.85 3.15
C LYS A 55 0.26 -13.91 2.56
N VAL A 56 0.24 -13.69 1.25
CA VAL A 56 1.17 -12.76 0.58
C VAL A 56 0.89 -11.33 1.02
N TYR A 57 -0.38 -10.94 1.12
CA TYR A 57 -0.76 -9.63 1.63
C TYR A 57 -0.22 -9.39 3.05
N ASP A 58 -0.46 -10.34 3.96
CA ASP A 58 -0.03 -10.23 5.36
C ASP A 58 1.48 -10.21 5.53
N GLN A 59 2.23 -10.95 4.69
CA GLN A 59 3.69 -10.90 4.67
C GLN A 59 4.24 -9.50 4.41
N TYR A 60 3.56 -8.70 3.58
CA TYR A 60 4.02 -7.37 3.17
C TYR A 60 3.19 -6.22 3.75
N ARG A 61 2.27 -6.50 4.67
CA ARG A 61 1.42 -5.48 5.30
C ARG A 61 2.25 -4.36 5.93
N GLY A 62 1.81 -3.12 5.77
CA GLY A 62 2.44 -1.91 6.32
C GLY A 62 3.53 -1.28 5.43
N HIS A 63 3.84 -1.87 4.28
CA HIS A 63 4.74 -1.27 3.30
C HIS A 63 4.02 -0.25 2.43
N SER A 64 4.73 0.83 2.08
CA SER A 64 4.16 1.97 1.35
C SER A 64 4.97 2.41 0.14
N ALA A 65 6.23 1.99 0.03
CA ALA A 65 7.11 2.46 -1.02
C ALA A 65 8.12 1.39 -1.45
N LEU A 66 8.67 1.63 -2.64
CA LEU A 66 9.85 0.96 -3.15
C LEU A 66 11.01 1.94 -3.10
N GLU A 67 12.13 1.51 -2.53
CA GLU A 67 13.38 2.26 -2.57
C GLU A 67 14.30 1.62 -3.59
N VAL A 68 14.73 2.41 -4.58
CA VAL A 68 15.67 1.98 -5.62
C VAL A 68 17.09 2.11 -5.07
N THR A 69 17.88 1.06 -5.21
CA THR A 69 19.29 1.00 -4.82
C THR A 69 20.15 0.66 -6.04
N THR A 70 21.48 0.69 -5.90
CA THR A 70 22.40 0.23 -6.95
C THR A 70 22.21 -1.24 -7.30
N ASP A 71 21.68 -2.04 -6.37
CA ASP A 71 21.53 -3.49 -6.50
C ASP A 71 20.10 -3.89 -6.90
N GLY A 72 19.22 -2.92 -7.17
CA GLY A 72 17.83 -3.13 -7.58
C GLY A 72 16.85 -2.30 -6.77
N TRP A 73 15.92 -2.96 -6.08
CA TRP A 73 14.91 -2.29 -5.27
C TRP A 73 14.65 -3.07 -3.98
N ARG A 74 14.20 -2.36 -2.95
CA ARG A 74 13.64 -2.96 -1.73
C ARG A 74 12.29 -2.37 -1.39
N LEU A 75 11.39 -3.21 -0.91
CA LEU A 75 10.12 -2.78 -0.34
C LEU A 75 10.39 -2.17 1.04
N VAL A 76 9.86 -0.97 1.31
CA VAL A 76 10.07 -0.27 2.58
C VAL A 76 8.74 0.07 3.27
N PRO A 77 8.69 -0.01 4.62
CA PRO A 77 7.54 0.43 5.41
C PRO A 77 7.13 1.87 5.08
N SER A 78 5.88 2.21 5.41
CA SER A 78 5.51 3.62 5.53
C SER A 78 6.52 4.34 6.42
N LYS A 79 7.09 5.45 5.94
CA LYS A 79 7.82 6.37 6.82
C LYS A 79 6.77 6.96 7.75
N GLY A 80 6.48 6.27 8.85
CA GLY A 80 5.73 6.86 9.94
C GLY A 80 6.36 8.20 10.23
N GLY A 81 5.57 9.28 10.16
CA GLY A 81 5.93 10.49 10.88
C GLY A 81 6.26 10.02 12.28
N ALA A 82 7.50 10.25 12.72
CA ALA A 82 7.95 9.78 14.02
C ALA A 82 6.91 10.22 15.06
N SER A 83 6.12 9.29 15.60
CA SER A 83 5.40 9.55 16.83
C SER A 83 6.49 9.85 17.85
N LYS A 84 6.61 11.12 18.23
CA LYS A 84 7.37 11.47 19.43
C LYS A 84 6.75 10.65 20.55
N ALA A 85 7.55 9.75 21.13
CA ALA A 85 7.20 9.13 22.39
C ALA A 85 6.99 10.27 23.40
N SER A 86 5.74 10.52 23.78
CA SER A 86 5.43 11.32 24.96
C SER A 86 5.75 10.45 26.16
N GLY A 87 6.94 10.65 26.71
CA GLY A 87 7.32 10.08 28.01
C GLY A 87 6.62 10.80 29.15
N GLY A 88 6.50 10.08 30.27
CA GLY A 88 6.33 10.61 31.63
C GLY A 88 4.90 10.87 32.04
#